data_AF-A0A0C9Y1G5-F1
#
_entry.id   AF-A0A0C9Y1G5-F1
#
_cell.length_a   1.000
_cell.length_b   1.000
_cell.length_c   1.000
_cell.angle_alpha   90.00
_cell.angle_beta   90.00
_cell.angle_gamma   90.00
#
_symmetry.space_group_name_H-M   'P 1'
#
loop_
_entity.id
_entity.type
_entity.pdbx_description
1 polymer ?
#
loop_
_entity_poly.entity_id
_entity_poly.type
_entity_poly.pdbx_seq_one_letter_code
_entity_poly.pdbx_strand_id
1 'polypeptide(L)'
;MSSPRVIVQILITGAQIFGKALYEAGKQAVKNAKHSPQGGIASDITGVRNATSTSVTDKLTRDHRMTLDEAHLILNVKRGEAMEQILKSYEHLFKVNSPRPAADPVAGGPRAGKQPTAPEYSHYLQSKVVRARERIEAEVELAQQEARPPGENQGLGASNKSSSPDAGSS
;
A
#
# COMPACT_ATOMS: atom_id res chain seq x y z
N MET A 1 45.20 18.29 35.01
CA MET A 1 45.84 17.97 33.72
C MET A 1 44.76 17.74 32.67
N SER A 2 44.20 18.81 32.10
CA SER A 2 43.38 18.67 30.89
C SER A 2 44.34 18.24 29.78
N SER A 3 44.15 17.04 29.23
CA SER A 3 44.99 16.52 28.16
C SER A 3 44.22 16.61 26.85
N PRO A 4 44.42 17.68 26.05
CA PRO A 4 43.88 17.79 24.69
C PRO A 4 44.15 16.54 23.84
N ARG A 5 45.23 15.81 24.12
CA ARG A 5 45.55 14.55 23.44
C ARG A 5 44.54 13.44 23.71
N VAL A 6 44.00 13.35 24.93
CA VAL A 6 42.99 12.33 25.27
C VAL A 6 41.69 12.60 24.52
N ILE A 7 41.28 13.87 24.40
CA ILE A 7 40.08 14.27 23.66
C ILE A 7 40.23 13.95 22.17
N VAL A 8 41.38 14.29 21.58
CA VAL A 8 41.69 13.99 20.18
C VAL A 8 41.70 12.49 19.93
N GLN A 9 42.25 11.70 20.86
CA GLN A 9 42.33 10.24 20.72
C GLN A 9 40.95 9.57 20.81
N ILE A 10 40.07 10.06 21.68
CA ILE A 10 38.68 9.59 21.76
C ILE A 10 37.93 9.92 20.47
N LEU A 11 38.14 11.12 19.91
CA LEU A 11 37.51 11.54 18.65
C LEU A 11 37.95 10.66 17.47
N ILE A 12 39.25 10.41 17.33
CA ILE A 12 39.78 9.57 16.24
C ILE A 12 39.29 8.12 16.37
N THR A 13 39.33 7.57 17.59
CA THR A 13 38.91 6.18 17.84
C THR A 13 37.40 6.05 17.64
N GLY A 14 36.60 7.01 18.10
CA GLY A 14 35.16 7.05 17.89
C GLY A 14 34.79 7.16 16.41
N ALA A 15 35.47 8.02 15.65
CA ALA A 15 35.25 8.17 14.21
C ALA A 15 35.58 6.89 13.42
N GLN A 16 36.63 6.17 13.80
CA GLN A 16 37.01 4.90 13.15
C GLN A 16 35.98 3.78 13.39
N ILE A 17 35.48 3.66 14.63
CA ILE A 17 34.47 2.66 14.99
C ILE A 17 33.14 2.98 14.31
N PHE A 18 32.70 4.24 14.37
CA PHE A 18 31.47 4.69 13.74
C PHE A 18 31.52 4.55 12.20
N GLY A 19 32.64 4.92 11.58
CA GLY A 19 32.83 4.80 10.13
C GLY A 19 32.78 3.34 9.64
N LYS A 20 33.42 2.41 10.37
CA LYS A 20 33.36 0.97 10.03
C LYS A 20 31.95 0.40 10.20
N ALA A 21 31.24 0.76 11.25
CA ALA A 21 29.87 0.31 11.48
C ALA A 21 28.90 0.84 10.41
N LEU A 22 29.00 2.13 10.06
CA LEU A 22 28.18 2.74 9.02
C LEU A 22 28.46 2.13 7.64
N TYR A 23 29.73 1.82 7.34
CA TYR A 23 30.11 1.17 6.08
C TYR A 23 29.58 -0.26 5.97
N GLU A 24 29.71 -1.08 7.01
CA GLU A 24 29.18 -2.44 7.00
C GLU A 24 27.64 -2.45 6.96
N ALA A 25 26.98 -1.60 7.75
CA ALA A 25 25.53 -1.43 7.72
C ALA A 25 25.04 -0.93 6.35
N GLY A 26 25.73 0.06 5.77
CA GLY A 26 25.44 0.57 4.43
C GLY A 26 25.64 -0.50 3.36
N LYS A 27 26.70 -1.29 3.44
CA LYS A 27 26.96 -2.42 2.54
C LYS A 27 25.89 -3.51 2.66
N GLN A 28 25.39 -3.79 3.88
CA GLN A 28 24.27 -4.71 4.10
C GLN A 28 22.96 -4.14 3.54
N ALA A 29 22.68 -2.85 3.76
CA ALA A 29 21.50 -2.18 3.21
C ALA A 29 21.53 -2.20 1.68
N VAL A 30 22.68 -1.94 1.06
CA VAL A 30 22.84 -2.00 -0.40
C VAL A 30 22.73 -3.43 -0.91
N LYS A 31 23.24 -4.44 -0.20
CA LYS A 31 23.03 -5.84 -0.58
C LYS A 31 21.54 -6.21 -0.52
N ASN A 32 20.83 -5.85 0.54
CA ASN A 32 19.39 -6.08 0.67
C ASN A 32 18.60 -5.31 -0.41
N ALA A 33 19.01 -4.09 -0.74
CA ALA A 33 18.43 -3.29 -1.81
C ALA A 33 18.78 -3.78 -3.23
N LYS A 34 19.94 -4.44 -3.44
CA LYS A 34 20.33 -5.05 -4.72
C LYS A 34 19.71 -6.44 -4.95
N HIS A 35 19.42 -7.18 -3.89
CA HIS A 35 18.61 -8.39 -3.96
C HIS A 35 17.10 -8.07 -4.05
N SER A 36 16.71 -6.82 -3.79
CA SER A 36 15.48 -6.25 -4.31
C SER A 36 15.68 -5.97 -5.81
N PRO A 37 14.93 -6.58 -6.74
CA PRO A 37 15.26 -6.51 -8.16
C PRO A 37 15.15 -5.07 -8.66
N GLN A 38 16.29 -4.61 -9.15
CA GLN A 38 16.59 -3.30 -9.68
C GLN A 38 15.75 -2.97 -10.92
N GLY A 39 14.99 -1.87 -10.87
CA GLY A 39 14.31 -1.28 -12.02
C GLY A 39 13.44 -0.08 -11.62
N GLY A 40 13.76 1.11 -12.13
CA GLY A 40 13.05 2.35 -11.82
C GLY A 40 11.53 2.26 -12.06
N ILE A 41 10.75 3.02 -11.28
CA ILE A 41 9.28 3.03 -11.26
C ILE A 41 8.63 1.73 -10.69
N ALA A 42 9.36 0.95 -9.88
CA ALA A 42 8.88 -0.32 -9.29
C ALA A 42 8.83 -0.34 -7.75
N SER A 43 8.87 0.82 -7.07
CA SER A 43 8.81 0.88 -5.60
C SER A 43 7.54 0.19 -5.07
N ASP A 44 6.41 0.40 -5.75
CA ASP A 44 5.10 -0.16 -5.35
C ASP A 44 4.99 -1.67 -5.54
N ILE A 45 5.78 -2.24 -6.46
CA ILE A 45 5.72 -3.67 -6.77
C ILE A 45 6.63 -4.47 -5.83
N THR A 46 7.57 -3.83 -5.15
CA THR A 46 8.56 -4.52 -4.32
C THR A 46 7.92 -5.25 -3.15
N GLY A 47 6.99 -4.61 -2.43
CA GLY A 47 6.23 -5.29 -1.37
C GLY A 47 5.25 -6.34 -1.90
N VAL A 48 4.67 -6.09 -3.07
CA VAL A 48 3.70 -6.99 -3.72
C VAL A 48 4.35 -8.26 -4.25
N ARG A 49 5.57 -8.17 -4.77
CA ARG A 49 6.31 -9.33 -5.32
C ARG A 49 6.78 -10.28 -4.22
N ASN A 50 6.99 -9.77 -3.01
CA ASN A 50 7.36 -10.58 -1.85
C ASN A 50 6.14 -11.16 -1.11
N ALA A 51 4.92 -10.73 -1.44
CA ALA A 51 3.68 -11.29 -0.91
C ALA A 51 3.37 -12.65 -1.56
N THR A 52 4.23 -13.64 -1.36
CA THR A 52 4.07 -14.99 -1.91
C THR A 52 3.40 -15.95 -0.94
N SER A 53 3.16 -15.53 0.30
CA SER A 53 2.54 -16.38 1.32
C SER A 53 1.04 -16.55 1.08
N THR A 54 0.47 -17.58 1.68
CA THR A 54 -0.98 -17.84 1.71
C THR A 54 -1.71 -16.97 2.74
N SER A 55 -0.97 -16.14 3.49
CA SER A 55 -1.51 -15.19 4.46
C SER A 55 -2.56 -14.27 3.83
N VAL A 56 -3.59 -13.92 4.61
CA VAL A 56 -4.67 -13.04 4.16
C VAL A 56 -4.12 -11.65 3.80
N THR A 57 -3.18 -11.12 4.59
CA THR A 57 -2.51 -9.84 4.31
C THR A 57 -1.73 -9.86 2.99
N ASP A 58 -1.14 -11.01 2.63
CA ASP A 58 -0.40 -11.18 1.37
C ASP A 58 -1.34 -11.25 0.18
N LYS A 59 -2.47 -11.96 0.31
CA LYS A 59 -3.53 -11.96 -0.71
C LYS A 59 -4.00 -10.53 -1.00
N LEU A 60 -4.31 -9.79 0.06
CA LEU A 60 -4.81 -8.42 -0.06
C LEU A 60 -3.79 -7.47 -0.69
N THR A 61 -2.50 -7.68 -0.41
CA THR A 61 -1.40 -6.95 -1.04
C THR A 61 -1.31 -7.23 -2.54
N ARG A 62 -1.57 -8.47 -2.97
CA ARG A 62 -1.61 -8.85 -4.40
C ARG A 62 -2.82 -8.27 -5.12
N ASP A 63 -3.98 -8.25 -4.46
CA ASP A 63 -5.23 -7.77 -5.03
C ASP A 63 -5.20 -6.26 -5.29
N HIS A 64 -4.80 -5.46 -4.29
CA HIS A 64 -4.70 -4.01 -4.46
C HIS A 64 -3.38 -3.55 -5.10
N ARG A 65 -2.42 -4.47 -5.27
CA ARG A 65 -1.05 -4.20 -5.76
C ARG A 65 -0.36 -3.07 -4.99
N MET A 66 -0.52 -3.08 -3.67
CA MET A 66 0.15 -2.21 -2.73
C MET A 66 0.12 -2.79 -1.32
N THR A 67 1.10 -2.43 -0.51
CA THR A 67 1.14 -2.84 0.90
C THR A 67 0.26 -1.97 1.78
N LEU A 68 -0.07 -2.45 2.98
CA LEU A 68 -0.81 -1.65 3.95
C LEU A 68 -0.03 -0.38 4.36
N ASP A 69 1.30 -0.46 4.50
CA ASP A 69 2.14 0.72 4.78
C ASP A 69 2.09 1.75 3.65
N GLU A 70 2.17 1.27 2.39
CA GLU A 70 2.08 2.14 1.22
C GLU A 70 0.72 2.84 1.17
N ALA A 71 -0.38 2.15 1.50
CA ALA A 71 -1.70 2.75 1.54
C ALA A 71 -1.81 3.90 2.56
N HIS A 72 -1.25 3.70 3.76
CA HIS A 72 -1.20 4.74 4.80
C HIS A 72 -0.32 5.93 4.38
N LEU A 73 0.80 5.65 3.70
CA LEU A 73 1.69 6.69 3.20
C LEU A 73 1.05 7.51 2.07
N ILE A 74 0.38 6.85 1.11
CA ILE A 74 -0.35 7.51 0.00
C ILE A 74 -1.42 8.44 0.54
N LEU A 75 -2.19 7.99 1.54
CA LEU A 75 -3.25 8.80 2.15
C LEU A 75 -2.73 9.72 3.25
N ASN A 76 -1.44 9.74 3.55
CA ASN A 76 -0.81 10.54 4.60
C ASN A 76 -1.54 10.43 5.96
N VAL A 77 -1.85 9.19 6.34
CA VAL A 77 -2.55 8.84 7.59
C VAL A 77 -1.70 7.88 8.41
N LYS A 78 -1.85 7.91 9.74
CA LYS A 78 -1.19 6.96 10.64
C LYS A 78 -1.96 5.65 10.70
N ARG A 79 -1.28 4.58 11.12
CA ARG A 79 -1.92 3.28 11.37
C ARG A 79 -2.90 3.40 12.55
N GLY A 80 -4.08 2.83 12.40
CA GLY A 80 -5.13 2.83 13.43
C GLY A 80 -5.94 4.13 13.53
N GLU A 81 -5.78 5.05 12.58
CA GLU A 81 -6.67 6.21 12.46
C GLU A 81 -8.12 5.78 12.16
N ALA A 82 -9.07 6.58 12.63
CA ALA A 82 -10.48 6.33 12.38
C ALA A 82 -10.81 6.43 10.89
N MET A 83 -11.78 5.62 10.43
CA MET A 83 -12.14 5.53 9.00
C MET A 83 -12.57 6.89 8.44
N GLU A 84 -13.19 7.73 9.26
CA GLU A 84 -13.61 9.08 8.88
C GLU A 84 -12.43 9.97 8.47
N GLN A 85 -11.28 9.86 9.15
CA GLN A 85 -10.07 10.62 8.79
C GLN A 85 -9.45 10.11 7.49
N ILE A 86 -9.47 8.79 7.29
CA ILE A 86 -9.00 8.14 6.06
C ILE A 86 -9.84 8.62 4.86
N LEU A 87 -11.18 8.63 5.00
CA LEU A 87 -12.10 9.10 3.97
C LEU A 87 -11.89 10.59 3.66
N LYS A 88 -11.72 11.43 4.68
CA LYS A 88 -11.45 12.86 4.48
C LYS A 88 -10.15 13.10 3.69
N SER A 89 -9.08 12.37 4.03
CA SER A 89 -7.81 12.48 3.29
C SER A 89 -7.96 11.97 1.86
N TYR A 90 -8.65 10.84 1.67
CA TYR A 90 -8.98 10.28 0.36
C TYR A 90 -9.74 11.29 -0.51
N GLU A 91 -10.82 11.90 -0.02
CA GLU A 91 -11.63 12.86 -0.78
C GLU A 91 -10.80 14.08 -1.19
N HIS A 92 -9.98 14.60 -0.27
CA HIS A 92 -9.10 15.73 -0.54
C HIS A 92 -8.07 15.39 -1.63
N LEU A 93 -7.34 14.29 -1.48
CA LEU A 93 -6.32 13.87 -2.44
C LEU A 93 -6.93 13.49 -3.80
N PHE A 94 -8.08 12.83 -3.80
CA PHE A 94 -8.77 12.47 -5.04
C PHE A 94 -9.23 13.70 -5.80
N LYS A 95 -9.80 14.70 -5.10
CA LYS A 95 -10.25 15.96 -5.70
C LYS A 95 -9.09 16.75 -6.29
N VAL A 96 -7.98 16.91 -5.56
CA VAL A 96 -6.79 17.66 -6.03
C VAL A 96 -6.15 17.00 -7.27
N ASN A 97 -6.25 15.68 -7.39
CA ASN A 97 -5.71 14.92 -8.52
C ASN A 97 -6.74 14.60 -9.61
N SER A 98 -7.97 15.09 -9.49
CA SER A 98 -9.04 14.88 -10.47
C SER A 98 -8.85 15.76 -11.71
N PRO A 99 -9.39 15.36 -12.87
CA PRO A 99 -9.41 16.22 -14.05
C PRO A 99 -9.94 17.61 -13.71
N ARG A 100 -9.13 18.64 -13.99
CA ARG A 100 -9.64 20.01 -13.94
C ARG A 100 -10.72 20.16 -15.01
N PRO A 101 -11.85 20.81 -14.70
CA PRO A 101 -12.80 21.20 -15.73
C PRO A 101 -12.06 21.99 -16.81
N ALA A 102 -12.23 21.59 -18.07
CA ALA A 102 -11.60 22.26 -19.21
C ALA A 102 -11.90 23.76 -19.10
N ALA A 103 -10.86 24.60 -19.14
CA ALA A 103 -11.06 26.03 -19.29
C ALA A 103 -11.90 26.26 -20.55
N ASP A 104 -12.86 27.19 -20.48
CA ASP A 104 -13.68 27.54 -21.63
C ASP A 104 -12.77 27.78 -22.84
N PRO A 105 -13.08 27.19 -24.02
CA PRO A 105 -12.24 27.37 -25.19
C PRO A 105 -12.15 28.86 -25.48
N VAL A 106 -10.96 29.43 -25.33
CA VAL A 106 -10.70 30.83 -25.67
C VAL A 106 -11.02 30.99 -27.16
N ALA A 107 -12.11 31.70 -27.45
CA ALA A 107 -12.53 31.98 -28.81
C ALA A 107 -11.54 32.97 -29.45
N GLY A 108 -10.66 32.48 -30.31
CA GLY A 108 -9.90 33.33 -31.24
C GLY A 108 -8.40 33.07 -31.28
N GLY A 109 -7.96 32.32 -32.30
CA GLY A 109 -6.55 32.23 -32.69
C GLY A 109 -6.33 31.22 -33.81
N PRO A 110 -5.65 31.57 -34.92
CA PRO A 110 -5.52 30.70 -36.09
C PRO A 110 -4.71 29.43 -35.75
N ARG A 111 -5.31 28.28 -36.07
CA ARG A 111 -4.78 26.94 -35.80
C ARG A 111 -3.62 26.61 -36.75
N ALA A 112 -2.40 26.71 -36.26
CA ALA A 112 -1.24 26.06 -36.86
C ALA A 112 -0.64 25.05 -35.84
N GLY A 113 -0.88 23.76 -36.07
CA GLY A 113 0.01 22.67 -35.65
C GLY A 113 0.28 22.40 -34.16
N LYS A 114 -0.52 22.89 -33.20
CA LYS A 114 -0.33 22.50 -31.79
C LYS A 114 -1.06 21.18 -31.47
N GLN A 115 -0.28 20.15 -31.16
CA GLN A 115 -0.76 18.90 -30.56
C GLN A 115 -1.70 19.23 -29.38
N PRO A 116 -2.81 18.48 -29.18
CA PRO A 116 -3.68 18.68 -28.04
C PRO A 116 -2.86 18.56 -26.76
N THR A 117 -2.93 19.59 -25.91
CA THR A 117 -2.29 19.59 -24.59
C THR A 117 -2.79 18.38 -23.82
N ALA A 118 -1.88 17.50 -23.41
CA ALA A 118 -2.19 16.33 -22.60
C ALA A 118 -3.00 16.73 -21.35
N PRO A 119 -3.91 15.88 -20.85
CA PRO A 119 -4.72 16.19 -19.68
C PRO A 119 -3.85 16.61 -18.48
N GLU A 120 -4.23 17.69 -17.78
CA GLU A 120 -3.47 18.28 -16.66
C GLU A 120 -3.44 17.42 -15.37
N TYR A 121 -3.90 16.16 -15.42
CA TYR A 121 -4.02 15.29 -14.27
C TYR A 121 -3.48 13.88 -14.55
N SER A 122 -3.01 13.22 -13.50
CA SER A 122 -2.47 11.86 -13.59
C SER A 122 -3.50 10.83 -13.17
N HIS A 123 -4.02 10.08 -14.13
CA HIS A 123 -4.88 8.92 -13.87
C HIS A 123 -4.20 7.87 -12.98
N TYR A 124 -2.88 7.76 -13.07
CA TYR A 124 -2.10 6.86 -12.21
C TYR A 124 -2.18 7.27 -10.74
N LEU A 125 -1.99 8.56 -10.43
CA LEU A 125 -2.10 9.07 -9.06
C LEU A 125 -3.51 8.88 -8.51
N GLN A 126 -4.52 9.17 -9.32
CA GLN A 126 -5.92 8.94 -8.94
C GLN A 126 -6.18 7.46 -8.65
N SER A 127 -5.71 6.56 -9.51
CA SER A 127 -5.82 5.11 -9.32
C SER A 127 -5.11 4.62 -8.04
N LYS A 128 -4.01 5.28 -7.65
CA LYS A 128 -3.28 4.96 -6.42
C LYS A 128 -4.03 5.38 -5.17
N VAL A 129 -4.60 6.57 -5.17
CA VAL A 129 -5.41 7.08 -4.06
C VAL A 129 -6.64 6.20 -3.82
N VAL A 130 -7.31 5.75 -4.89
CA VAL A 130 -8.46 4.82 -4.79
C VAL A 130 -8.04 3.48 -4.20
N ARG A 131 -7.01 2.84 -4.75
CA ARG A 131 -6.54 1.54 -4.25
C ARG A 131 -6.05 1.60 -2.81
N ALA A 132 -5.44 2.72 -2.40
CA ALA A 132 -5.02 2.91 -1.01
C ALA A 132 -6.19 2.90 -0.05
N ARG A 133 -7.31 3.56 -0.40
CA ARG A 133 -8.54 3.51 0.39
C ARG A 133 -9.08 2.09 0.48
N GLU A 134 -9.25 1.43 -0.66
CA GLU A 134 -9.79 0.06 -0.73
C GLU A 134 -8.94 -0.93 0.07
N ARG A 135 -7.60 -0.80 0.02
CA ARG A 135 -6.68 -1.66 0.77
C ARG A 135 -6.86 -1.51 2.28
N ILE A 136 -7.13 -0.30 2.78
CA ILE A 136 -7.36 -0.05 4.21
C ILE A 136 -8.76 -0.52 4.61
N GLU A 137 -9.78 -0.25 3.78
CA GLU A 137 -11.15 -0.73 4.00
C GLU A 137 -11.19 -2.26 4.15
N ALA A 138 -10.49 -2.98 3.27
CA ALA A 138 -10.42 -4.44 3.34
C ALA A 138 -9.67 -4.95 4.59
N GLU A 139 -8.65 -4.25 5.09
CA GLU A 139 -7.99 -4.62 6.35
C GLU A 139 -8.94 -4.46 7.54
N VAL A 140 -9.72 -3.39 7.55
CA VAL A 140 -10.71 -3.10 8.60
C VAL A 140 -11.84 -4.13 8.55
N GLU A 141 -12.29 -4.51 7.36
CA GLU A 141 -13.30 -5.55 7.19
C GLU A 141 -12.80 -6.91 7.68
N LEU A 142 -11.55 -7.27 7.37
CA LEU A 142 -10.93 -8.49 7.89
C LEU A 142 -10.85 -8.48 9.42
N ALA A 143 -10.43 -7.36 10.01
CA ALA A 143 -10.40 -7.22 11.47
C ALA A 143 -11.80 -7.35 12.11
N GLN A 144 -12.84 -6.86 11.44
CA GLN A 144 -14.23 -7.04 11.88
C GLN A 144 -14.71 -8.48 11.72
N GLN A 145 -14.32 -9.19 10.65
CA GLN A 145 -14.66 -10.60 10.44
C GLN A 145 -13.99 -11.49 11.48
N GLU A 146 -12.72 -11.23 11.84
CA GLU A 146 -12.02 -11.94 12.91
C GLU A 146 -12.63 -11.66 14.30
N ALA A 147 -13.19 -10.46 14.51
CA ALA A 147 -13.87 -10.11 15.75
C ALA A 147 -15.29 -10.71 15.89
N ARG A 148 -15.87 -11.27 14.82
CA ARG A 148 -17.16 -11.97 14.90
C ARG A 148 -16.96 -13.41 15.38
N PRO A 149 -17.74 -13.88 16.37
CA PRO A 149 -17.59 -15.25 16.89
C PRO A 149 -17.94 -16.30 15.81
N PRO A 150 -17.25 -17.46 15.79
CA PRO A 150 -17.41 -18.50 14.77
C PRO A 150 -18.70 -19.32 14.97
N GLY A 151 -19.88 -18.70 14.83
CA GLY A 151 -21.16 -19.33 15.15
C GLY A 151 -22.33 -19.12 14.20
N GLU A 152 -22.26 -18.19 13.23
CA GLU A 152 -23.48 -17.75 12.51
C GLU A 152 -23.62 -18.23 11.06
N ASN A 153 -22.80 -19.19 10.60
CA ASN A 153 -22.85 -19.68 9.21
C ASN A 153 -23.15 -21.18 9.05
N GLN A 154 -23.87 -21.80 9.98
CA GLN A 154 -24.36 -23.19 9.85
C GLN A 154 -25.90 -23.31 9.85
N GLY A 155 -26.61 -22.23 9.51
CA GLY A 155 -28.05 -22.13 9.75
C GLY A 155 -28.98 -22.07 8.54
N LEU A 156 -28.58 -22.38 7.30
CA LEU A 156 -29.52 -22.47 6.16
C LEU A 156 -29.00 -23.47 5.10
N GLY A 157 -29.31 -24.75 5.26
CA GLY A 157 -28.97 -25.74 4.22
C GLY A 157 -29.36 -27.19 4.49
N ALA A 158 -30.08 -27.50 5.57
CA ALA A 158 -30.49 -28.87 5.88
C ALA A 158 -31.95 -28.91 6.34
N SER A 159 -32.87 -28.57 5.44
CA SER A 159 -34.24 -29.02 5.58
C SER A 159 -34.79 -29.39 4.22
N ASN A 160 -34.99 -30.70 4.06
CA ASN A 160 -36.07 -31.34 3.32
C ASN A 160 -35.64 -32.15 2.07
N LYS A 161 -35.25 -33.41 2.31
CA LYS A 161 -35.76 -34.58 1.55
C LYS A 161 -35.33 -35.88 2.24
N SER A 162 -36.13 -36.31 3.21
CA SER A 162 -36.20 -37.70 3.65
C SER A 162 -37.63 -38.19 3.47
N SER A 163 -37.91 -38.79 2.32
CA SER A 163 -39.08 -39.65 2.13
C SER A 163 -38.58 -41.06 1.81
N SER A 164 -38.95 -41.95 2.72
CA SER A 164 -38.65 -43.36 2.97
C SER A 164 -38.56 -44.36 1.79
N PRO A 165 -38.02 -45.57 2.05
CA PRO A 165 -37.74 -46.58 1.03
C PRO A 165 -38.99 -47.45 0.75
N ASP A 166 -39.20 -47.81 -0.52
CA ASP A 166 -40.16 -48.86 -0.88
C ASP A 166 -39.41 -50.18 -1.09
N ALA A 167 -39.75 -51.15 -0.25
CA ALA A 167 -39.18 -52.49 -0.23
C ALA A 167 -39.97 -53.37 -1.20
N GLY A 168 -39.26 -54.00 -2.14
CA GLY A 168 -39.83 -55.07 -2.94
C GLY A 168 -40.23 -56.27 -2.07
N SER A 169 -41.40 -56.84 -2.35
CA SER A 169 -41.69 -58.23 -2.03
C SER A 169 -42.63 -58.80 -3.10
N SER A 170 -42.26 -60.02 -3.50
CA SER A 170 -42.90 -61.07 -4.30
C SER A 170 -44.37 -60.93 -4.71
#